data_AF-A0A6G9AN66-F1
#
_entry.id   AF-A0A6G9AN66-F1
#
_cell.length_a   1.000
_cell.length_b   1.000
_cell.length_c   1.000
_cell.angle_alpha   90.00
_cell.angle_beta   90.00
_cell.angle_gamma   90.00
#
_symmetry.space_group_name_H-M   'P 1'
#
loop_
_entity.id
_entity.type
_entity.pdbx_description
1 polymer ?
#
loop_
_entity_poly.entity_id
_entity_poly.type
_entity_poly.pdbx_seq_one_letter_code
_entity_poly.pdbx_strand_id
1 'polypeptide(L)' 'MTHQAKWGTVAPVNPKKGFRIHLLVFLLATPAIWLIWYLTDSTYPWPIWSTLAWAIGVLFHYLGVFVFKKSINR' A
#
# COMPACT_ATOMS: atom_id res chain seq x y z
N MET A 1 42.89 10.27 -12.06
CA MET A 1 42.37 9.05 -11.38
C MET A 1 40.87 9.21 -11.23
N THR A 2 40.09 8.72 -12.18
CA THR A 2 38.62 8.79 -12.15
C THR A 2 38.08 7.58 -11.38
N HIS A 3 37.64 7.80 -10.15
CA HIS A 3 36.96 6.77 -9.36
C HIS A 3 35.57 6.50 -9.97
N GLN A 4 35.47 5.46 -10.79
CA GLN A 4 34.19 4.90 -11.23
C GLN A 4 33.54 4.22 -10.03
N ALA A 5 32.63 4.94 -9.36
CA ALA A 5 31.79 4.35 -8.34
C ALA A 5 30.87 3.32 -9.03
N LYS A 6 31.24 2.03 -8.94
CA LYS A 6 30.35 0.91 -9.23
C LYS A 6 29.25 0.91 -8.16
N TRP A 7 28.20 1.70 -8.39
CA TRP A 7 26.95 1.54 -7.66
C TRP A 7 26.43 0.14 -7.98
N GLY A 8 26.46 -0.74 -6.99
CA GLY A 8 26.01 -2.11 -7.12
C GLY A 8 24.59 -2.18 -7.66
N THR A 9 24.31 -3.17 -8.49
CA THR A 9 23.03 -3.43 -9.14
C THR A 9 21.91 -3.47 -8.08
N VAL A 10 21.14 -2.39 -7.95
CA VAL A 10 20.00 -2.37 -7.03
C VAL A 10 19.00 -3.41 -7.52
N ALA A 11 18.61 -4.35 -6.66
CA ALA A 11 17.67 -5.40 -7.03
C ALA A 11 16.39 -4.76 -7.62
N PRO A 12 15.84 -5.29 -8.73
CA PRO A 12 14.68 -4.68 -9.36
C PRO A 12 13.49 -4.70 -8.40
N VAL A 13 13.01 -3.51 -8.02
CA VAL A 13 11.81 -3.37 -7.18
C VAL A 13 10.59 -3.78 -7.99
N ASN A 14 9.81 -4.74 -7.48
CA ASN A 14 8.57 -5.18 -8.12
C ASN A 14 7.35 -4.43 -7.55
N PRO A 15 6.81 -3.41 -8.25
CA PRO A 15 5.68 -2.62 -7.74
C PRO A 15 4.40 -3.44 -7.53
N LYS A 16 4.19 -4.51 -8.31
CA LYS A 16 3.05 -5.42 -8.11
C LYS A 16 3.16 -6.20 -6.80
N LYS A 17 4.37 -6.57 -6.38
CA LYS A 17 4.60 -7.22 -5.08
C LYS A 17 4.28 -6.26 -3.94
N GLY A 18 4.72 -5.00 -4.05
CA GLY A 18 4.39 -3.94 -3.09
C GLY A 18 2.87 -3.75 -2.93
N PHE A 19 2.14 -3.67 -4.04
CA PHE A 19 0.68 -3.57 -4.02
C PHE A 19 0.01 -4.77 -3.35
N ARG A 20 0.41 -6.01 -3.68
CA ARG A 20 -0.16 -7.22 -3.07
C ARG A 20 0.01 -7.25 -1.56
N ILE A 21 1.17 -6.84 -1.05
CA ILE A 21 1.42 -6.78 0.39
C ILE A 21 0.53 -5.71 1.03
N HIS A 22 0.47 -4.50 0.46
CA HIS A 22 -0.37 -3.43 0.98
C HIS A 22 -1.85 -3.86 1.02
N LEU A 23 -2.36 -4.46 -0.05
CA LEU A 23 -3.72 -4.97 -0.12
C LEU A 23 -3.97 -6.08 0.92
N LEU A 24 -3.05 -7.03 1.08
CA LEU A 24 -3.19 -8.10 2.06
C LEU A 24 -3.22 -7.56 3.50
N VAL A 25 -2.34 -6.60 3.81
CA VAL A 25 -2.34 -5.95 5.13
C VAL A 25 -3.65 -5.21 5.37
N PHE A 26 -4.16 -4.46 4.39
CA PHE A 26 -5.47 -3.80 4.48
C PHE A 26 -6.60 -4.81 4.76
N LEU A 27 -6.65 -5.92 4.01
CA LEU A 27 -7.68 -6.95 4.14
C LEU A 27 -7.64 -7.72 5.47
N LEU A 28 -6.48 -7.83 6.12
CA LEU A 28 -6.35 -8.52 7.41
C LEU A 28 -6.47 -7.58 8.61
N ALA A 29 -5.80 -6.42 8.54
CA ALA A 29 -5.78 -5.47 9.64
C ALA A 29 -7.12 -4.75 9.81
N THR A 30 -7.79 -4.36 8.72
CA THR A 30 -9.07 -3.65 8.82
C THR A 30 -10.12 -4.49 9.57
N PRO A 31 -10.42 -5.76 9.20
CA PRO A 31 -11.37 -6.57 9.96
C PRO A 31 -10.94 -6.80 11.42
N ALA A 32 -9.65 -6.97 11.69
CA ALA A 32 -9.16 -7.14 13.06
C ALA A 32 -9.42 -5.88 13.91
N ILE A 33 -9.21 -4.68 13.35
CA ILE A 33 -9.50 -3.41 14.03
C ILE A 33 -11.02 -3.27 14.27
N TRP A 34 -11.85 -3.58 13.27
CA TRP A 34 -13.30 -3.57 13.42
C TRP A 34 -13.79 -4.59 14.46
N LEU A 35 -13.16 -5.76 14.53
CA LEU A 35 -13.46 -6.78 15.53
C LEU A 35 -13.10 -6.29 16.93
N ILE A 36 -11.93 -5.67 17.11
CA ILE A 36 -11.54 -5.09 18.40
C ILE A 36 -12.57 -4.04 18.84
N TRP A 37 -12.92 -3.12 17.95
CA TRP A 37 -13.96 -2.11 18.22
C TRP A 37 -15.29 -2.73 18.63
N TYR A 38 -15.74 -3.76 17.91
CA TYR A 38 -16.99 -4.47 18.21
C TYR A 38 -16.97 -5.15 19.58
N LEU A 39 -15.82 -5.66 20.02
CA LEU A 39 -15.66 -6.39 21.27
C LEU A 39 -15.38 -5.50 22.49
N THR A 40 -14.94 -4.24 22.29
CA THR A 40 -14.57 -3.35 23.39
C THR A 40 -15.60 -2.26 23.66
N ASP A 41 -15.86 -1.40 22.69
CA ASP A 41 -16.83 -0.31 22.77
C ASP A 41 -17.30 0.09 21.37
N SER A 42 -18.58 -0.19 21.11
CA SER A 42 -19.23 0.10 19.83
C SER A 42 -20.01 1.43 19.82
N THR A 43 -19.83 2.29 20.84
CA THR A 43 -20.57 3.56 20.96
C THR A 43 -20.21 4.55 19.85
N TYR A 44 -18.93 4.57 19.44
CA TYR A 44 -18.45 5.43 18.36
C TYR A 44 -17.60 4.62 17.36
N PRO A 45 -18.00 4.53 16.07
CA PRO A 45 -17.32 3.71 15.06
C PRO A 45 -16.03 4.35 14.55
N TRP A 46 -15.07 4.60 15.44
CA TRP A 46 -13.77 5.19 15.11
C TRP A 46 -12.97 4.45 14.01
N PRO A 47 -13.09 3.12 13.80
CA PRO A 47 -12.36 2.44 12.73
C PRO A 47 -12.68 2.96 11.32
N ILE A 48 -13.82 3.64 11.13
CA ILE A 48 -14.23 4.15 9.82
C ILE A 48 -13.22 5.15 9.25
N TRP A 49 -12.64 6.02 10.08
CA TRP A 49 -11.70 7.04 9.63
C TRP A 49 -10.39 6.43 9.14
N SER A 50 -9.87 5.45 9.88
CA SER A 50 -8.70 4.68 9.47
C SER A 50 -8.97 3.88 8.20
N THR A 51 -10.13 3.22 8.13
CA THR A 51 -10.53 2.41 6.96
C THR A 51 -10.62 3.26 5.68
N LEU A 52 -11.27 4.43 5.74
CA LEU A 52 -11.42 5.32 4.60
C LEU A 52 -10.08 5.89 4.13
N ALA A 53 -9.26 6.42 5.05
CA ALA A 53 -7.95 6.97 4.71
C ALA A 53 -7.05 5.91 4.07
N TRP A 54 -7.05 4.68 4.61
CA TRP A 54 -6.23 3.60 4.10
C TRP A 54 -6.75 3.05 2.76
N ALA A 55 -8.07 2.95 2.59
CA ALA A 55 -8.69 2.55 1.32
C ALA A 55 -8.33 3.50 0.19
N ILE A 56 -8.28 4.81 0.45
CA ILE A 56 -7.80 5.83 -0.50
C ILE A 56 -6.33 5.54 -0.87
N GLY A 57 -5.48 5.25 0.11
CA GLY A 57 -4.08 4.87 -0.14
C GLY A 57 -3.94 3.62 -1.02
N VAL A 58 -4.72 2.58 -0.75
CA VAL A 58 -4.77 1.36 -1.58
C VAL A 58 -5.24 1.66 -3.00
N LEU A 59 -6.27 2.51 -3.16
CA LEU A 59 -6.77 2.93 -4.46
C LEU A 59 -5.68 3.64 -5.27
N PHE A 60 -5.00 4.65 -4.70
CA PHE A 60 -3.93 5.35 -5.42
C PHE A 60 -2.72 4.45 -5.71
N HIS A 61 -2.40 3.50 -4.83
CA HIS A 61 -1.38 2.51 -5.10
C HIS A 61 -1.76 1.59 -6.28
N TYR A 62 -3.03 1.15 -6.35
CA TYR A 62 -3.55 0.41 -7.50
C TYR A 62 -3.42 1.23 -8.80
N LEU A 63 -3.86 2.49 -8.77
CA LEU A 63 -3.76 3.38 -9.93
C LEU A 63 -2.31 3.54 -10.39
N GLY A 64 -1.36 3.76 -9.46
CA GLY A 64 0.06 3.87 -9.77
C GLY A 64 0.68 2.60 -10.36
N VAL A 65 0.24 1.42 -9.93
CA VAL A 65 0.83 0.14 -10.39
C VAL A 65 0.22 -0.37 -11.69
N PHE A 66 -1.09 -0.19 -11.87
CA PHE A 66 -1.84 -0.83 -12.96
C PHE A 66 -2.42 0.14 -13.99
N VAL A 67 -2.78 1.36 -13.60
CA VAL A 67 -3.46 2.32 -14.51
C VAL A 67 -2.48 3.29 -15.13
N PHE A 68 -1.64 3.94 -14.32
CA PHE A 68 -0.68 4.94 -14.78
C PHE A 68 0.59 4.33 -15.39
N LYS A 69 0.62 3.00 -15.56
CA LYS A 69 1.74 2.28 -16.18
C LYS A 69 1.66 2.33 -17.72
N LYS A 70 1.70 3.54 -18.30
CA LYS A 70 1.93 3.87 -19.73
C LYS A 70 2.07 5.41 -19.83
N SER A 71 3.03 6.08 -20.46
CA SER A 71 3.95 5.81 -21.58
C SER A 71 5.15 6.75 -21.43
N ILE A 72 6.37 6.26 -21.15
CA ILE A 72 7.58 7.13 -21.17
C ILE A 72 8.28 7.10 -22.54
N ASN A 73 7.86 6.29 -23.50
CA ASN A 73 8.40 6.31 -24.88
C ASN A 73 7.26 6.15 -25.91
N ARG A 74 6.78 7.27 -26.45
CA ARG A 74 6.34 7.39 -27.85
C ARG A 74 7.10 8.54 -28.47
#